data_AF-A0A1I4E3Y3-F1
#
_entry.id   AF-A0A1I4E3Y3-F1
#
_cell.length_a   1.000
_cell.length_b   1.000
_cell.length_c   1.000
_cell.angle_alpha   90.00
_cell.angle_beta   90.00
_cell.angle_gamma   90.00
#
_symmetry.space_group_name_H-M   'P 1'
#
loop_
_entity.id
_entity.type
_entity.pdbx_description
1 polymer ?
#
loop_
_entity_poly.entity_id
_entity_poly.type
_entity_poly.pdbx_seq_one_letter_code
_entity_poly.pdbx_strand_id
1 'polypeptide(L)'
;MNANESLSNLAGKVDISAAGPRCKMLLGDLDGDGRMELLLVQPGNRKDVRYIPHQVQCLTAFDLQGNLLWQKGTPHPEAGGPGADYPAQIYDLDGDGQLEVLCVMDDKFLILDGCSGIVKKTYDLPSPEAHDCIIITNVSGRERPSDIILKDRYSRLWALDQNFNLLWTHQGNPGHFPWVYDWNKDGYDEVMAGYDMLDHNGNLLWSCHDLEDHADCIFTGDVNGDGKPELVIGGSVTVMYNRYGKELWRYNGSIESQHVALGKFREDLPGLQVAGLDRIIRGNPAKQIEGKDGMFLLDAGGQEIWKEERTTSGWLTIIETLHNWDEGPLDYILAYRRGGGVFPTLYDGYMNAVVTFPVDGYVTHADLLGGDQEQVIIYDNDAASIFSNQMIDLSASASGKALAQSKRLYSSTLYPGGEIECY
;
A
#
# COMPACT_ATOMS: atom_id res chain seq x y z
N MET A 1 -2.23 -35.40 0.45
CA MET A 1 -3.50 -34.64 0.36
C MET A 1 -3.86 -34.27 1.77
N ASN A 2 -3.43 -33.08 2.20
CA ASN A 2 -3.76 -32.59 3.53
C ASN A 2 -5.13 -31.92 3.45
N ALA A 3 -6.01 -32.32 4.36
CA ALA A 3 -7.31 -31.72 4.57
C ALA A 3 -7.11 -30.38 5.28
N ASN A 4 -7.46 -29.28 4.60
CA ASN A 4 -7.73 -27.91 5.06
C ASN A 4 -7.20 -26.84 4.09
N GLU A 5 -7.20 -27.08 2.77
CA GLU A 5 -7.30 -25.93 1.84
C GLU A 5 -8.72 -25.37 1.98
N SER A 6 -8.83 -24.19 2.61
CA SER A 6 -10.07 -23.43 2.57
C SER A 6 -10.34 -23.05 1.12
N LEU A 7 -11.52 -23.40 0.61
CA LEU A 7 -11.93 -23.04 -0.75
C LEU A 7 -12.15 -21.52 -0.78
N SER A 8 -11.26 -20.77 -1.44
CA SER A 8 -11.63 -19.43 -1.86
C SER A 8 -12.74 -19.51 -2.90
N ASN A 9 -13.78 -18.72 -2.69
CA ASN A 9 -14.91 -18.64 -3.61
C ASN A 9 -14.68 -17.47 -4.57
N LEU A 10 -14.68 -17.75 -5.88
CA LEU A 10 -14.72 -16.70 -6.89
C LEU A 10 -16.11 -16.04 -6.85
N ALA A 11 -16.17 -14.84 -6.28
CA ALA A 11 -17.39 -14.05 -6.15
C ALA A 11 -17.81 -13.38 -7.46
N GLY A 12 -16.82 -12.97 -8.26
CA GLY A 12 -17.07 -12.35 -9.55
C GLY A 12 -15.80 -12.08 -10.34
N LYS A 13 -15.99 -11.70 -11.60
CA LYS A 13 -14.92 -11.30 -12.49
C LYS A 13 -15.36 -10.07 -13.28
N VAL A 14 -14.60 -8.99 -13.16
CA VAL A 14 -14.84 -7.72 -13.83
C VAL A 14 -13.89 -7.60 -15.03
N ASP A 15 -14.42 -7.21 -16.19
CA ASP A 15 -13.60 -6.80 -17.34
C ASP A 15 -13.13 -5.36 -17.13
N ILE A 16 -11.82 -5.19 -16.99
CA ILE A 16 -11.17 -3.89 -16.75
C ILE A 16 -10.36 -3.42 -17.97
N SER A 17 -10.46 -4.11 -19.11
CA SER A 17 -9.65 -3.86 -20.30
C SER A 17 -9.78 -2.43 -20.84
N ALA A 18 -10.92 -1.77 -20.60
CA ALA A 18 -11.16 -0.39 -20.96
C ALA A 18 -10.25 0.62 -20.22
N ALA A 19 -9.64 0.24 -19.09
CA ALA A 19 -8.62 1.05 -18.41
C ALA A 19 -7.24 0.99 -19.10
N GLY A 20 -7.02 0.00 -19.97
CA GLY A 20 -5.74 -0.30 -20.56
C GLY A 20 -4.72 -0.92 -19.59
N PRO A 21 -3.50 -1.21 -20.06
CA PRO A 21 -2.56 -2.05 -19.33
C PRO A 21 -1.84 -1.33 -18.18
N ARG A 22 -1.27 -2.13 -17.26
CA ARG A 22 -0.30 -1.71 -16.21
C ARG A 22 -0.84 -0.69 -15.22
N CYS A 23 -2.12 -0.81 -14.90
CA CYS A 23 -2.77 0.02 -13.89
C CYS A 23 -2.41 -0.42 -12.46
N LYS A 24 -2.34 0.54 -11.55
CA LYS A 24 -2.53 0.31 -10.11
C LYS A 24 -4.03 0.37 -9.82
N MET A 25 -4.54 -0.48 -8.94
CA MET A 25 -5.94 -0.43 -8.52
C MET A 25 -6.03 0.24 -7.14
N LEU A 26 -6.90 1.23 -7.02
CA LEU A 26 -7.35 1.80 -5.75
C LEU A 26 -8.80 1.38 -5.50
N LEU A 27 -9.19 1.28 -4.23
CA LEU A 27 -10.54 0.91 -3.80
C LEU A 27 -11.12 2.01 -2.92
N GLY A 28 -12.41 2.26 -3.09
CA GLY A 28 -13.18 3.18 -2.28
C GLY A 28 -14.63 3.21 -2.75
N ASP A 29 -15.55 3.53 -1.85
CA ASP A 29 -16.97 3.73 -2.15
C ASP A 29 -17.16 5.13 -2.75
N LEU A 30 -17.00 5.20 -4.07
CA LEU A 30 -16.86 6.45 -4.82
C LEU A 30 -18.20 7.16 -4.99
N ASP A 31 -19.32 6.43 -4.98
CA ASP A 31 -20.67 7.01 -5.11
C ASP A 31 -21.49 7.01 -3.80
N GLY A 32 -20.94 6.44 -2.73
CA GLY A 32 -21.51 6.48 -1.37
C GLY A 32 -22.66 5.48 -1.17
N ASP A 33 -22.83 4.50 -2.05
CA ASP A 33 -23.92 3.55 -1.98
C ASP A 33 -23.72 2.44 -0.93
N GLY A 34 -22.52 2.34 -0.35
CA GLY A 34 -22.14 1.30 0.59
C GLY A 34 -21.44 0.10 -0.04
N ARG A 35 -20.86 0.28 -1.23
CA ARG A 35 -20.01 -0.69 -1.92
C ARG A 35 -18.80 0.01 -2.50
N MET A 36 -17.68 -0.69 -2.57
CA MET A 36 -16.48 -0.11 -3.16
C MET A 36 -16.46 -0.26 -4.69
N GLU A 37 -16.00 0.78 -5.36
CA GLU A 37 -15.63 0.77 -6.77
C GLU A 37 -14.15 0.43 -6.96
N LEU A 38 -13.83 0.00 -8.18
CA LEU A 38 -12.47 -0.23 -8.65
C LEU A 38 -12.00 1.00 -9.42
N LEU A 39 -10.98 1.70 -8.92
CA LEU A 39 -10.32 2.79 -9.65
C LEU A 39 -8.99 2.34 -10.23
N LEU A 40 -8.92 2.21 -11.55
CA LEU A 40 -7.71 1.83 -12.26
C LEU A 40 -6.92 3.08 -12.63
N VAL A 41 -5.71 3.20 -12.09
CA VAL A 41 -4.77 4.30 -12.28
C VAL A 41 -3.69 3.88 -13.26
N GLN A 42 -3.77 4.38 -14.50
CA GLN A 42 -2.77 4.10 -15.52
C GLN A 42 -1.66 5.15 -15.52
N PRO A 43 -0.38 4.76 -15.56
CA PRO A 43 0.73 5.71 -15.59
C PRO A 43 0.98 6.20 -17.03
N GLY A 44 1.72 7.30 -17.15
CA GLY A 44 2.30 7.73 -18.42
C GLY A 44 3.17 6.66 -19.10
N ASN A 45 3.50 6.86 -20.37
CA ASN A 45 4.25 5.88 -21.19
C ASN A 45 5.77 5.85 -20.92
N ARG A 46 6.26 6.56 -19.90
CA ARG A 46 7.68 6.62 -19.51
C ARG A 46 8.19 5.21 -19.19
N LYS A 47 9.33 4.83 -19.76
CA LYS A 47 9.91 3.47 -19.57
C LYS A 47 10.91 3.39 -18.43
N ASP A 48 11.68 4.46 -18.21
CA ASP A 48 12.65 4.54 -17.14
C ASP A 48 12.19 5.57 -16.11
N VAL A 49 11.86 5.07 -14.92
CA VAL A 49 11.34 5.85 -13.79
C VAL A 49 12.28 5.84 -12.58
N ARG A 50 13.56 5.49 -12.80
CA ARG A 50 14.56 5.46 -11.71
C ARG A 50 14.77 6.81 -11.05
N TYR A 51 14.58 7.90 -11.79
CA TYR A 51 14.85 9.27 -11.33
C TYR A 51 13.64 10.20 -11.43
N ILE A 52 12.80 10.00 -12.46
CA ILE A 52 11.59 10.81 -12.67
C ILE A 52 10.41 9.84 -12.68
N PRO A 53 9.51 9.93 -11.70
CA PRO A 53 8.40 8.99 -11.56
C PRO A 53 7.32 9.23 -12.63
N HIS A 54 6.26 8.42 -12.58
CA HIS A 54 5.12 8.59 -13.47
C HIS A 54 4.26 9.79 -13.07
N GLN A 55 3.48 10.27 -14.03
CA GLN A 55 2.23 10.97 -13.74
C GLN A 55 1.08 10.07 -14.19
N VAL A 56 -0.13 10.38 -13.74
CA VAL A 56 -1.33 9.67 -14.16
C VAL A 56 -1.68 10.04 -15.60
N GLN A 57 -1.83 9.03 -16.46
CA GLN A 57 -2.27 9.16 -17.85
C GLN A 57 -3.79 9.01 -17.98
N CYS A 58 -4.36 8.07 -17.23
CA CYS A 58 -5.78 7.78 -17.25
C CYS A 58 -6.24 7.23 -15.90
N LEU A 59 -7.46 7.61 -15.51
CA LEU A 59 -8.21 7.06 -14.40
C LEU A 59 -9.49 6.44 -14.97
N THR A 60 -9.81 5.21 -14.61
CA THR A 60 -11.07 4.56 -15.02
C THR A 60 -11.73 3.90 -13.81
N ALA A 61 -12.97 4.28 -13.52
CA ALA A 61 -13.75 3.73 -12.42
C ALA A 61 -14.75 2.69 -12.93
N PHE A 62 -14.86 1.58 -12.21
CA PHE A 62 -15.85 0.53 -12.44
C PHE A 62 -16.54 0.16 -11.14
N ASP A 63 -17.81 -0.23 -11.22
CA ASP A 63 -18.45 -0.95 -10.13
C ASP A 63 -18.01 -2.43 -10.09
N LEU A 64 -18.40 -3.15 -9.04
CA LEU A 64 -18.09 -4.58 -8.87
C LEU A 64 -18.80 -5.51 -9.87
N GLN A 65 -19.73 -5.00 -10.68
CA GLN A 65 -20.40 -5.73 -11.75
C GLN A 65 -19.73 -5.48 -13.12
N GLY A 66 -18.76 -4.57 -13.17
CA GLY A 66 -17.99 -4.22 -14.36
C GLY A 66 -18.62 -3.16 -15.25
N ASN A 67 -19.59 -2.39 -14.74
CA ASN A 67 -20.04 -1.20 -15.45
C ASN A 67 -18.96 -0.11 -15.30
N LEU A 68 -18.53 0.45 -16.42
CA LEU A 68 -17.66 1.62 -16.44
C LEU A 68 -18.48 2.83 -16.01
N LEU A 69 -18.12 3.47 -14.90
CA LEU A 69 -18.82 4.61 -14.33
C LEU A 69 -18.34 5.91 -14.98
N TRP A 70 -17.03 6.13 -14.99
CA TRP A 70 -16.40 7.28 -15.64
C TRP A 70 -14.93 6.99 -16.00
N GLN A 71 -14.40 7.78 -16.94
CA GLN A 71 -13.00 7.73 -17.35
C GLN A 71 -12.45 9.16 -17.54
N LYS A 72 -11.31 9.45 -16.91
CA LYS A 72 -10.56 10.70 -17.05
C LYS A 72 -9.23 10.44 -17.74
N GLY A 73 -8.95 11.18 -18.81
CA GLY A 73 -7.76 10.95 -19.64
C GLY A 73 -8.03 9.93 -20.73
N THR A 74 -6.97 9.41 -21.35
CA THR A 74 -7.08 8.39 -22.41
C THR A 74 -6.06 7.31 -22.17
N PRO A 75 -6.47 6.03 -22.09
CA PRO A 75 -5.53 4.94 -21.91
C PRO A 75 -4.49 4.85 -23.03
N HIS A 76 -3.25 4.55 -22.70
CA HIS A 76 -2.14 4.39 -23.63
C HIS A 76 -1.65 2.93 -23.64
N PRO A 77 -1.61 2.24 -24.80
CA PRO A 77 -1.24 0.83 -24.88
C PRO A 77 0.22 0.57 -24.45
N GLU A 78 1.07 1.58 -24.58
CA GLU A 78 2.47 1.52 -24.12
C GLU A 78 2.70 2.16 -22.75
N ALA A 79 1.71 2.13 -21.85
CA ALA A 79 1.86 2.58 -20.47
C ALA A 79 3.17 2.07 -19.81
N GLY A 80 3.72 2.89 -18.91
CA GLY A 80 4.89 2.56 -18.11
C GLY A 80 4.66 1.36 -17.20
N GLY A 81 5.74 0.75 -16.70
CA GLY A 81 5.67 -0.32 -15.73
C GLY A 81 5.78 0.17 -14.27
N PRO A 82 5.51 -0.69 -13.28
CA PRO A 82 5.51 -0.36 -11.85
C PRO A 82 6.93 -0.29 -11.26
N GLY A 83 7.73 0.67 -11.74
CA GLY A 83 9.08 0.95 -11.22
C GLY A 83 9.17 2.17 -10.30
N ALA A 84 8.05 2.87 -10.14
CA ALA A 84 7.81 4.01 -9.26
C ALA A 84 6.33 3.98 -8.87
N ASP A 85 5.96 4.69 -7.80
CA ASP A 85 4.56 4.73 -7.38
C ASP A 85 3.71 5.53 -8.39
N TYR A 86 2.40 5.56 -8.13
CA TYR A 86 1.40 6.22 -8.92
C TYR A 86 0.83 7.36 -8.07
N PRO A 87 0.95 8.63 -8.50
CA PRO A 87 0.50 9.76 -7.70
C PRO A 87 -1.02 9.89 -7.79
N ALA A 88 -1.74 8.98 -7.13
CA ALA A 88 -3.18 9.00 -6.94
C ALA A 88 -3.60 8.40 -5.59
N GLN A 89 -4.63 8.96 -4.96
CA GLN A 89 -5.26 8.45 -3.73
C GLN A 89 -6.77 8.70 -3.78
N ILE A 90 -7.54 7.98 -2.95
CA ILE A 90 -8.99 8.20 -2.75
C ILE A 90 -9.22 8.61 -1.30
N TYR A 91 -9.87 9.74 -1.06
CA TYR A 91 -10.13 10.25 0.29
C TYR A 91 -11.15 11.39 0.30
N ASP A 92 -11.93 11.52 1.38
CA ASP A 92 -12.78 12.69 1.68
C ASP A 92 -11.91 13.86 2.19
N LEU A 93 -11.36 14.63 1.25
CA LEU A 93 -10.41 15.69 1.50
C LEU A 93 -11.11 16.98 1.94
N ASP A 94 -12.36 17.24 1.57
CA ASP A 94 -13.10 18.44 1.99
C ASP A 94 -14.07 18.23 3.16
N GLY A 95 -14.32 16.98 3.56
CA GLY A 95 -15.06 16.60 4.76
C GLY A 95 -16.57 16.63 4.56
N ASP A 96 -17.04 16.55 3.31
CA ASP A 96 -18.47 16.55 2.98
C ASP A 96 -19.10 15.15 3.06
N GLY A 97 -18.31 14.12 3.34
CA GLY A 97 -18.73 12.72 3.44
C GLY A 97 -18.71 11.97 2.10
N GLN A 98 -18.30 12.62 1.00
CA GLN A 98 -18.10 11.99 -0.30
C GLN A 98 -16.61 11.85 -0.58
N LEU A 99 -16.21 10.78 -1.25
CA LEU A 99 -14.80 10.57 -1.57
C LEU A 99 -14.38 11.43 -2.77
N GLU A 100 -13.19 12.00 -2.70
CA GLU A 100 -12.48 12.52 -3.86
C GLU A 100 -11.42 11.57 -4.37
N VAL A 101 -11.11 11.68 -5.66
CA VAL A 101 -9.90 11.13 -6.26
C VAL A 101 -8.88 12.24 -6.41
N LEU A 102 -7.75 12.09 -5.71
CA LEU A 102 -6.59 12.97 -5.79
C LEU A 102 -5.63 12.40 -6.83
N CYS A 103 -5.09 13.20 -7.75
CA CYS A 103 -4.04 12.71 -8.65
C CYS A 103 -3.10 13.81 -9.14
N VAL A 104 -1.93 13.42 -9.64
CA VAL A 104 -1.10 14.28 -10.48
C VAL A 104 -1.22 13.86 -11.95
N MET A 105 -1.78 14.74 -12.77
CA MET A 105 -2.05 14.54 -14.20
C MET A 105 -1.80 15.85 -14.95
N ASP A 106 -1.16 15.77 -16.12
CA ASP A 106 -0.83 16.92 -16.97
C ASP A 106 -0.11 18.07 -16.23
N ASP A 107 0.91 17.73 -15.43
CA ASP A 107 1.71 18.65 -14.61
C ASP A 107 0.89 19.44 -13.55
N LYS A 108 -0.29 18.94 -13.17
CA LYS A 108 -1.16 19.55 -12.17
C LYS A 108 -1.55 18.55 -11.10
N PHE A 109 -1.72 19.03 -9.87
CA PHE A 109 -2.45 18.31 -8.84
C PHE A 109 -3.95 18.56 -9.02
N LEU A 110 -4.72 17.49 -9.17
CA LEU A 110 -6.16 17.53 -9.40
C LEU A 110 -6.90 16.89 -8.22
N ILE A 111 -8.05 17.47 -7.91
CA ILE A 111 -9.04 16.90 -7.00
C ILE A 111 -10.30 16.66 -7.84
N LEU A 112 -10.70 15.41 -7.97
CA LEU A 112 -11.87 14.98 -8.73
C LEU A 112 -12.94 14.50 -7.75
N ASP A 113 -14.20 14.81 -8.07
CA ASP A 113 -15.36 14.17 -7.46
C ASP A 113 -15.30 12.65 -7.70
N GLY A 114 -15.38 11.84 -6.64
CA GLY A 114 -15.23 10.39 -6.73
C GLY A 114 -16.32 9.73 -7.57
N CYS A 115 -17.57 10.17 -7.42
CA CYS A 115 -18.73 9.60 -8.09
C CYS A 115 -18.69 9.84 -9.61
N SER A 116 -18.27 11.03 -10.05
CA SER A 116 -18.39 11.46 -11.45
C SER A 116 -17.07 11.61 -12.22
N GLY A 117 -15.93 11.67 -11.53
CA GLY A 117 -14.64 12.00 -12.13
C GLY A 117 -14.54 13.46 -12.62
N ILE A 118 -15.48 14.33 -12.24
CA ILE A 118 -15.44 15.76 -12.58
C ILE A 118 -14.40 16.45 -11.71
N VAL A 119 -13.55 17.29 -12.32
CA VAL A 119 -12.53 18.05 -11.60
C VAL A 119 -13.18 19.11 -10.72
N LYS A 120 -13.05 18.99 -9.40
CA LYS A 120 -13.47 19.97 -8.39
C LYS A 120 -12.44 21.10 -8.27
N LYS A 121 -11.15 20.77 -8.22
CA LYS A 121 -10.05 21.74 -8.06
C LYS A 121 -8.81 21.34 -8.84
N THR A 122 -7.96 22.33 -9.12
CA THR A 122 -6.71 22.17 -9.88
C THR A 122 -5.67 23.11 -9.29
N TYR A 123 -4.46 22.60 -9.10
CA TYR A 123 -3.33 23.36 -8.57
C TYR A 123 -2.05 23.13 -9.36
N ASP A 124 -1.20 24.16 -9.42
CA ASP A 124 0.18 24.05 -9.89
C ASP A 124 1.02 23.25 -8.89
N LEU A 125 1.85 22.34 -9.38
CA LEU A 125 2.76 21.59 -8.52
C LEU A 125 3.82 22.53 -7.90
N PRO A 126 4.27 22.28 -6.64
CA PRO A 126 5.35 23.05 -6.02
C PRO A 126 6.70 22.85 -6.74
N SER A 127 6.82 21.79 -7.53
CA SER A 127 7.95 21.47 -8.40
C SER A 127 7.48 20.58 -9.55
N PRO A 128 8.08 20.66 -10.75
CA PRO A 128 7.78 19.77 -11.86
C PRO A 128 7.96 18.27 -11.56
N GLU A 129 8.73 17.92 -10.53
CA GLU A 129 9.02 16.53 -10.13
C GLU A 129 8.22 16.07 -8.90
N ALA A 130 7.33 16.92 -8.35
CA ALA A 130 6.54 16.64 -7.14
C ALA A 130 5.36 15.68 -7.42
N HIS A 131 5.66 14.50 -7.97
CA HIS A 131 4.66 13.57 -8.48
C HIS A 131 5.06 12.10 -8.35
N ASP A 132 5.91 11.74 -7.37
CA ASP A 132 6.19 10.32 -7.08
C ASP A 132 4.99 9.64 -6.43
N CYS A 133 4.52 10.21 -5.32
CA CYS A 133 3.34 9.75 -4.59
C CYS A 133 2.62 10.94 -3.95
N ILE A 134 1.39 10.69 -3.51
CA ILE A 134 0.56 11.63 -2.73
C ILE A 134 0.37 11.02 -1.35
N ILE A 135 0.66 11.79 -0.31
CA ILE A 135 0.43 11.43 1.09
C ILE A 135 -0.56 12.42 1.67
N ILE A 136 -1.62 11.91 2.29
CA ILE A 136 -2.62 12.70 3.00
C ILE A 136 -2.25 12.72 4.49
N THR A 137 -2.21 13.89 5.10
CA THR A 137 -1.69 14.08 6.46
C THR A 137 -2.43 15.18 7.22
N ASN A 138 -2.19 15.25 8.53
CA ASN A 138 -2.73 16.24 9.45
C ASN A 138 -1.64 17.09 10.13
N VAL A 139 -0.65 17.56 9.37
CA VAL A 139 0.44 18.42 9.90
C VAL A 139 -0.03 19.80 10.39
N SER A 140 -1.25 20.21 10.03
CA SER A 140 -1.91 21.42 10.53
C SER A 140 -2.76 21.21 11.78
N GLY A 141 -2.93 19.97 12.26
CA GLY A 141 -3.68 19.66 13.50
C GLY A 141 -5.18 19.95 13.42
N ARG A 142 -5.82 19.59 12.31
CA ARG A 142 -7.28 19.67 12.12
C ARG A 142 -7.96 18.41 12.68
N GLU A 143 -9.29 18.39 12.65
CA GLU A 143 -10.09 17.24 13.12
C GLU A 143 -9.87 15.98 12.27
N ARG A 144 -9.50 16.16 10.99
CA ARG A 144 -9.19 15.09 10.05
C ARG A 144 -7.97 15.47 9.21
N PRO A 145 -7.20 14.49 8.70
CA PRO A 145 -6.20 14.75 7.68
C PRO A 145 -6.81 15.51 6.50
N SER A 146 -6.16 16.59 6.10
CA SER A 146 -6.60 17.44 4.98
C SER A 146 -5.45 18.12 4.27
N ASP A 147 -4.23 17.92 4.76
CA ASP A 147 -3.00 18.45 4.19
C ASP A 147 -2.39 17.40 3.27
N ILE A 148 -1.57 17.85 2.34
CA ILE A 148 -0.97 17.01 1.31
C ILE A 148 0.54 17.10 1.41
N ILE A 149 1.21 15.96 1.38
CA ILE A 149 2.64 15.88 1.07
C ILE A 149 2.80 15.34 -0.35
N LEU A 150 3.55 16.07 -1.16
CA LEU A 150 4.07 15.61 -2.45
C LEU A 150 5.58 15.42 -2.33
N LYS A 151 6.15 14.53 -3.15
CA LYS A 151 7.60 14.33 -3.19
C LYS A 151 8.12 14.05 -4.59
N ASP A 152 9.41 14.31 -4.77
CA ASP A 152 10.17 13.78 -5.89
C ASP A 152 10.63 12.35 -5.57
N ARG A 153 11.44 11.74 -6.44
CA ARG A 153 11.82 10.33 -6.26
C ARG A 153 12.60 10.07 -4.97
N TYR A 154 13.64 10.86 -4.65
CA TYR A 154 14.60 10.50 -3.58
C TYR A 154 15.32 11.68 -2.92
N SER A 155 14.89 12.93 -3.14
CA SER A 155 15.64 14.11 -2.70
C SER A 155 14.81 15.11 -1.90
N ARG A 156 13.50 15.21 -2.14
CA ARG A 156 12.70 16.29 -1.59
C ARG A 156 11.24 15.93 -1.43
N LEU A 157 10.64 16.47 -0.38
CA LEU A 157 9.18 16.51 -0.20
C LEU A 157 8.69 17.91 0.20
N TRP A 158 7.42 18.19 -0.10
CA TRP A 158 6.74 19.46 0.12
C TRP A 158 5.43 19.18 0.85
N ALA A 159 5.24 19.80 2.02
CA ALA A 159 3.97 19.76 2.74
C ALA A 159 3.13 20.99 2.38
N LEU A 160 1.86 20.77 2.06
CA LEU A 160 0.91 21.78 1.64
C LEU A 160 -0.37 21.67 2.47
N ASP A 161 -0.99 22.81 2.78
CA ASP A 161 -2.26 22.81 3.49
C ASP A 161 -3.44 22.37 2.60
N GLN A 162 -4.64 22.26 3.17
CA GLN A 162 -5.91 21.97 2.45
C GLN A 162 -6.24 22.93 1.28
N ASN A 163 -5.64 24.12 1.25
CA ASN A 163 -5.79 25.11 0.17
C ASN A 163 -4.61 25.07 -0.81
N PHE A 164 -3.72 24.09 -0.65
CA PHE A 164 -2.51 23.88 -1.43
C PHE A 164 -1.44 24.98 -1.25
N ASN A 165 -1.45 25.69 -0.12
CA ASN A 165 -0.37 26.61 0.24
C ASN A 165 0.82 25.82 0.79
N LEU A 166 2.02 26.10 0.31
CA LEU A 166 3.25 25.48 0.83
C LEU A 166 3.46 25.85 2.31
N LEU A 167 3.50 24.84 3.18
CA LEU A 167 3.79 24.99 4.60
C LEU A 167 5.30 24.94 4.84
N TRP A 168 5.95 23.88 4.36
CA TRP A 168 7.39 23.65 4.51
C TRP A 168 7.91 22.67 3.47
N THR A 169 9.24 22.56 3.38
CA THR A 169 9.94 21.66 2.44
C THR A 169 11.06 20.95 3.19
N HIS A 170 11.21 19.65 2.96
CA HIS A 170 12.31 18.86 3.50
C HIS A 170 13.21 18.37 2.36
N GLN A 171 14.52 18.52 2.52
CA GLN A 171 15.55 18.01 1.60
C GLN A 171 16.27 16.86 2.31
N GLY A 172 16.13 15.65 1.77
CA GLY A 172 16.63 14.41 2.36
C GLY A 172 16.25 13.23 1.48
N ASN A 173 16.41 12.00 1.97
CA ASN A 173 15.98 10.82 1.23
C ASN A 173 14.61 10.35 1.76
N PRO A 174 13.49 10.73 1.13
CA PRO A 174 12.16 10.40 1.63
C PRO A 174 11.78 8.92 1.40
N GLY A 175 12.68 8.10 0.83
CA GLY A 175 12.37 6.72 0.47
C GLY A 175 11.28 6.60 -0.59
N HIS A 176 10.69 5.41 -0.67
CA HIS A 176 9.62 5.13 -1.61
C HIS A 176 8.28 5.74 -1.22
N PHE A 177 7.90 5.64 0.06
CA PHE A 177 6.65 6.20 0.57
C PHE A 177 6.83 6.62 2.04
N PRO A 178 6.98 7.93 2.35
CA PRO A 178 6.95 8.42 3.71
C PRO A 178 5.67 8.02 4.46
N TRP A 179 5.80 7.71 5.74
CA TRP A 179 4.65 7.39 6.59
C TRP A 179 4.35 8.54 7.55
N VAL A 180 3.07 8.86 7.73
CA VAL A 180 2.61 9.93 8.63
C VAL A 180 1.79 9.35 9.76
N TYR A 181 2.02 9.82 10.99
CA TYR A 181 1.32 9.33 12.17
C TYR A 181 1.49 10.33 13.32
N ASP A 182 0.46 10.52 14.14
CA ASP A 182 0.55 11.29 15.39
C ASP A 182 1.26 10.45 16.47
N TRP A 183 2.59 10.42 16.42
CA TRP A 183 3.41 9.62 17.33
C TRP A 183 3.34 10.13 18.76
N ASN A 184 3.10 11.43 18.89
CA ASN A 184 3.17 12.11 20.16
C ASN A 184 1.83 12.31 20.87
N LYS A 185 0.72 12.12 20.14
CA LYS A 185 -0.69 12.31 20.55
C LYS A 185 -1.05 13.77 20.85
N ASP A 186 -0.45 14.72 20.12
CA ASP A 186 -0.79 16.15 20.23
C ASP A 186 -1.79 16.63 19.17
N GLY A 187 -2.25 15.72 18.31
CA GLY A 187 -3.20 16.00 17.23
C GLY A 187 -2.54 16.36 15.91
N TYR A 188 -1.21 16.41 15.84
CA TYR A 188 -0.45 16.67 14.62
C TYR A 188 0.26 15.40 14.15
N ASP A 189 0.28 15.18 12.84
CA ASP A 189 1.10 14.09 12.29
C ASP A 189 2.59 14.47 12.30
N GLU A 190 3.42 13.59 12.85
CA GLU A 190 4.83 13.50 12.51
C GLU A 190 5.02 12.74 11.18
N VAL A 191 6.15 12.98 10.50
CA VAL A 191 6.44 12.42 9.17
C VAL A 191 7.74 11.63 9.19
N MET A 192 7.65 10.32 8.98
CA MET A 192 8.82 9.48 8.71
C MET A 192 9.20 9.57 7.22
N ALA A 193 10.08 10.51 6.89
CA ALA A 193 10.58 10.77 5.55
C ALA A 193 11.77 9.86 5.24
N GLY A 194 11.49 8.62 4.85
CA GLY A 194 12.50 7.59 4.60
C GLY A 194 13.18 7.17 5.90
N TYR A 195 14.30 7.81 6.23
CA TYR A 195 15.05 7.56 7.47
C TYR A 195 15.07 8.74 8.44
N ASP A 196 14.46 9.87 8.08
CA ASP A 196 14.36 11.06 8.92
C ASP A 196 12.96 11.17 9.53
N MET A 197 12.86 11.22 10.86
CA MET A 197 11.63 11.54 11.55
C MET A 197 11.51 13.06 11.71
N LEU A 198 10.45 13.63 11.15
CA LEU A 198 10.18 15.07 11.16
C LEU A 198 8.98 15.39 12.06
N ASP A 199 9.04 16.55 12.73
CA ASP A 199 7.86 17.12 13.37
C ASP A 199 6.85 17.68 12.35
N HIS A 200 5.68 18.08 12.82
CA HIS A 200 4.61 18.65 12.00
C HIS A 200 4.98 19.97 11.28
N ASN A 201 6.10 20.61 11.65
CA ASN A 201 6.64 21.80 10.99
C ASN A 201 7.80 21.47 10.02
N GLY A 202 8.10 20.18 9.82
CA GLY A 202 9.19 19.71 8.96
C GLY A 202 10.58 19.79 9.60
N ASN A 203 10.69 20.01 10.91
CA ASN A 203 11.98 19.99 11.61
C ASN A 203 12.41 18.56 11.91
N LEU A 204 13.69 18.25 11.71
CA LEU A 204 14.26 16.96 12.05
C LEU A 204 14.22 16.73 13.57
N LEU A 205 13.58 15.64 13.99
CA LEU A 205 13.58 15.16 15.37
C LEU A 205 14.73 14.18 15.61
N TRP A 206 14.87 13.19 14.74
CA TRP A 206 15.93 12.18 14.78
C TRP A 206 16.01 11.44 13.42
N SER A 207 17.10 10.71 13.20
CA SER A 207 17.29 9.87 12.01
C SER A 207 17.64 8.45 12.42
N CYS A 208 17.22 7.45 11.63
CA CYS A 208 17.77 6.11 11.72
C CYS A 208 19.28 6.14 11.41
N HIS A 209 20.03 5.21 11.99
CA HIS A 209 21.47 5.12 11.78
C HIS A 209 21.86 3.77 11.16
N ASP A 210 23.02 3.74 10.50
CA ASP A 210 23.58 2.53 9.89
C ASP A 210 22.61 1.81 8.93
N LEU A 211 21.85 2.59 8.16
CA LEU A 211 21.02 2.11 7.05
C LEU A 211 21.59 2.65 5.75
N GLU A 212 21.67 1.77 4.75
CA GLU A 212 22.13 2.13 3.42
C GLU A 212 20.92 2.39 2.50
N ASP A 213 21.20 2.97 1.33
CA ASP A 213 20.21 3.27 0.29
C ASP A 213 18.98 4.06 0.79
N HIS A 214 17.80 3.47 0.72
CA HIS A 214 16.51 4.12 1.02
C HIS A 214 15.55 3.15 1.69
N ALA A 215 14.59 3.71 2.45
CA ALA A 215 13.48 2.93 2.98
C ALA A 215 12.60 2.43 1.82
N ASP A 216 12.44 1.12 1.74
CA ASP A 216 11.50 0.47 0.83
C ASP A 216 10.09 0.46 1.42
N CYS A 217 9.96 0.18 2.72
CA CYS A 217 8.68 0.15 3.42
C CYS A 217 8.79 0.68 4.86
N ILE A 218 7.70 1.24 5.35
CA ILE A 218 7.60 1.82 6.69
C ILE A 218 6.27 1.36 7.31
N PHE A 219 6.35 0.80 8.50
CA PHE A 219 5.19 0.37 9.29
C PHE A 219 5.19 0.99 10.68
N THR A 220 4.00 1.25 11.20
CA THR A 220 3.77 1.72 12.56
C THR A 220 2.83 0.77 13.31
N GLY A 221 3.12 0.44 14.56
CA GLY A 221 2.20 -0.35 15.38
C GLY A 221 2.78 -0.68 16.74
N ASP A 222 1.94 -1.02 17.71
CA ASP A 222 2.39 -1.54 19.03
C ASP A 222 2.87 -2.98 18.87
N VAL A 223 4.12 -3.14 18.41
CA VAL A 223 4.68 -4.43 18.03
C VAL A 223 4.94 -5.26 19.28
N ASN A 224 5.44 -4.64 20.34
CA ASN A 224 5.78 -5.33 21.58
C ASN A 224 4.63 -5.45 22.59
N GLY A 225 3.51 -4.78 22.37
CA GLY A 225 2.30 -4.85 23.19
C GLY A 225 2.40 -4.04 24.48
N ASP A 226 3.23 -2.99 24.54
CA ASP A 226 3.38 -2.12 25.72
C ASP A 226 2.46 -0.89 25.72
N GLY A 227 1.57 -0.78 24.73
CA GLY A 227 0.65 0.32 24.53
C GLY A 227 1.25 1.54 23.83
N LYS A 228 2.48 1.43 23.29
CA LYS A 228 3.13 2.49 22.51
C LYS A 228 3.47 1.96 21.12
N PRO A 229 3.27 2.76 20.07
CA PRO A 229 3.66 2.35 18.74
C PRO A 229 5.19 2.33 18.59
N GLU A 230 5.65 1.39 17.78
CA GLU A 230 6.99 1.27 17.23
C GLU A 230 6.97 1.46 15.71
N LEU A 231 8.12 1.90 15.19
CA LEU A 231 8.37 2.05 13.77
C LEU A 231 9.18 0.85 13.29
N VAL A 232 8.69 0.13 12.29
CA VAL A 232 9.42 -0.97 11.64
C VAL A 232 9.70 -0.58 10.19
N ILE A 233 10.96 -0.66 9.79
CA ILE A 233 11.41 -0.25 8.45
C ILE A 233 12.02 -1.45 7.74
N GLY A 234 11.66 -1.63 6.47
CA GLY A 234 12.38 -2.48 5.51
C GLY A 234 13.11 -1.64 4.47
N GLY A 235 14.20 -2.19 3.94
CA GLY A 235 15.14 -1.59 3.02
C GLY A 235 16.40 -2.46 2.98
N SER A 236 17.56 -1.87 3.31
CA SER A 236 18.80 -2.64 3.44
C SER A 236 18.76 -3.71 4.54
N VAL A 237 18.08 -3.42 5.65
CA VAL A 237 17.96 -4.28 6.83
C VAL A 237 16.59 -4.02 7.48
N THR A 238 16.00 -5.03 8.13
CA THR A 238 14.81 -4.80 8.98
C THR A 238 15.21 -4.27 10.35
N VAL A 239 14.65 -3.14 10.74
CA VAL A 239 14.92 -2.50 12.04
C VAL A 239 13.63 -2.06 12.71
N MET A 240 13.65 -2.01 14.05
CA MET A 240 12.57 -1.43 14.84
C MET A 240 13.09 -0.30 15.73
N TYR A 241 12.38 0.81 15.72
CA TYR A 241 12.67 2.01 16.50
C TYR A 241 11.47 2.36 17.37
N ASN A 242 11.72 2.93 18.55
CA ASN A 242 10.67 3.61 19.29
C ASN A 242 10.49 5.05 18.81
N ARG A 243 9.42 5.71 19.27
CA ARG A 243 9.10 7.11 18.96
C ARG A 243 10.19 8.16 19.27
N TYR A 244 11.20 7.80 20.07
CA TYR A 244 12.30 8.70 20.46
C TYR A 244 13.58 8.47 19.63
N GLY A 245 13.50 7.66 18.56
CA GLY A 245 14.66 7.36 17.72
C GLY A 245 15.64 6.37 18.34
N LYS A 246 15.23 5.63 19.38
CA LYS A 246 16.05 4.53 19.91
C LYS A 246 15.76 3.25 19.13
N GLU A 247 16.78 2.72 18.45
CA GLU A 247 16.74 1.37 17.88
C GLU A 247 16.53 0.34 19.00
N LEU A 248 15.50 -0.50 18.85
CA LEU A 248 15.15 -1.55 19.78
C LEU A 248 15.79 -2.88 19.38
N TRP A 249 15.76 -3.19 18.08
CA TRP A 249 16.45 -4.33 17.50
C TRP A 249 16.72 -4.13 16.01
N ARG A 250 17.60 -4.99 15.48
CA ARG A 250 17.99 -5.07 14.07
C ARG A 250 18.13 -6.52 13.65
N TYR A 251 17.44 -6.90 12.58
CA TYR A 251 17.47 -8.24 12.04
C TYR A 251 18.50 -8.36 10.92
N ASN A 252 19.61 -9.05 11.21
CA ASN A 252 20.72 -9.25 10.25
C ASN A 252 20.60 -10.57 9.46
N GLY A 253 19.45 -11.24 9.51
CA GLY A 253 19.26 -12.51 8.82
C GLY A 253 18.92 -12.37 7.34
N SER A 254 18.54 -11.17 6.86
CA SER A 254 18.27 -10.88 5.45
C SER A 254 19.48 -10.36 4.70
N ILE A 255 19.51 -10.57 3.38
CA ILE A 255 20.43 -9.92 2.45
C ILE A 255 19.92 -8.53 2.05
N GLU A 256 18.63 -8.42 1.70
CA GLU A 256 17.96 -7.17 1.34
C GLU A 256 16.48 -7.33 1.72
N SER A 257 16.07 -6.74 2.85
CA SER A 257 14.71 -6.86 3.39
C SER A 257 13.78 -5.84 2.75
N GLN A 258 13.22 -6.13 1.59
CA GLN A 258 12.49 -5.13 0.84
C GLN A 258 11.12 -4.77 1.47
N HIS A 259 10.25 -5.76 1.65
CA HIS A 259 8.91 -5.55 2.19
C HIS A 259 8.81 -6.17 3.57
N VAL A 260 8.11 -5.49 4.48
CA VAL A 260 7.63 -6.06 5.73
C VAL A 260 6.12 -5.88 5.84
N ALA A 261 5.50 -6.61 6.74
CA ALA A 261 4.10 -6.47 7.09
C ALA A 261 3.93 -6.81 8.57
N LEU A 262 3.27 -5.93 9.32
CA LEU A 262 2.94 -6.15 10.73
C LEU A 262 1.60 -6.86 10.84
N GLY A 263 1.51 -7.87 11.69
CA GLY A 263 0.24 -8.56 11.92
C GLY A 263 0.30 -9.53 13.09
N LYS A 264 -0.87 -9.88 13.60
CA LYS A 264 -1.06 -10.92 14.60
C LYS A 264 -1.15 -12.28 13.90
N PHE A 265 -0.01 -12.81 13.46
CA PHE A 265 0.06 -14.08 12.71
C PHE A 265 0.12 -15.33 13.60
N ARG A 266 0.50 -15.18 14.88
CA ARG A 266 0.71 -16.27 15.83
C ARG A 266 0.02 -16.02 17.16
N GLU A 267 -0.88 -16.92 17.54
CA GLU A 267 -1.57 -16.86 18.83
C GLU A 267 -0.63 -17.14 20.02
N ASP A 268 0.33 -18.05 19.84
CA ASP A 268 1.25 -18.50 20.89
C ASP A 268 2.40 -17.53 21.18
N LEU A 269 2.55 -16.48 20.38
CA LEU A 269 3.57 -15.45 20.58
C LEU A 269 2.93 -14.15 21.12
N PRO A 270 3.61 -13.39 21.97
CA PRO A 270 3.12 -12.07 22.39
C PRO A 270 3.27 -11.03 21.27
N GLY A 271 2.50 -9.95 21.37
CA GLY A 271 2.60 -8.82 20.45
C GLY A 271 2.29 -9.17 18.98
N LEU A 272 2.67 -8.26 18.10
CA LEU A 272 2.64 -8.44 16.66
C LEU A 272 3.90 -9.17 16.19
N GLN A 273 3.78 -9.86 15.06
CA GLN A 273 4.91 -10.43 14.34
C GLN A 273 5.23 -9.56 13.13
N VAL A 274 6.48 -9.64 12.66
CA VAL A 274 6.95 -8.94 11.46
C VAL A 274 7.18 -9.97 10.38
N ALA A 275 6.23 -10.08 9.45
CA ALA A 275 6.46 -10.83 8.21
C ALA A 275 7.36 -9.99 7.32
N GLY A 276 8.31 -10.62 6.63
CA GLY A 276 9.26 -9.91 5.80
C GLY A 276 9.64 -10.68 4.55
N LEU A 277 10.18 -9.97 3.56
CA LEU A 277 10.69 -10.55 2.32
C LEU A 277 12.17 -10.25 2.17
N ASP A 278 12.97 -11.30 2.04
CA ASP A 278 14.39 -11.21 1.75
C ASP A 278 14.67 -11.44 0.26
N ARG A 279 15.41 -10.52 -0.35
CA ARG A 279 15.90 -10.59 -1.72
C ARG A 279 17.26 -11.29 -1.76
N ILE A 280 17.22 -12.60 -1.99
CA ILE A 280 18.38 -13.51 -1.81
C ILE A 280 19.36 -13.47 -2.98
N ILE A 281 18.88 -13.61 -4.22
CA ILE A 281 19.71 -13.62 -5.43
C ILE A 281 19.14 -12.65 -6.46
N ARG A 282 19.87 -11.58 -6.75
CA ARG A 282 19.51 -10.66 -7.82
C ARG A 282 19.64 -11.36 -9.17
N GLY A 283 18.53 -11.53 -9.87
CA GLY A 283 18.51 -12.14 -11.20
C GLY A 283 19.36 -11.37 -12.21
N ASN A 284 19.92 -12.08 -13.18
CA ASN A 284 20.68 -11.51 -14.29
C ASN A 284 20.30 -12.22 -15.61
N PRO A 285 19.41 -11.61 -16.42
CA PRO A 285 18.98 -12.20 -17.67
C PRO A 285 20.13 -12.48 -18.65
N ALA A 286 21.14 -11.61 -18.70
CA ALA A 286 22.29 -11.78 -19.59
C ALA A 286 23.17 -12.98 -19.21
N LYS A 287 23.10 -13.41 -17.95
CA LYS A 287 23.82 -14.59 -17.43
C LYS A 287 22.89 -15.78 -17.16
N GLN A 288 21.62 -15.70 -17.54
CA GLN A 288 20.59 -16.72 -17.26
C GLN A 288 20.50 -17.08 -15.76
N ILE A 289 20.74 -16.11 -14.89
CA ILE A 289 20.56 -16.29 -13.44
C ILE A 289 19.15 -15.83 -13.13
N GLU A 290 18.30 -16.75 -12.67
CA GLU A 290 16.97 -16.41 -12.19
C GLU A 290 17.07 -15.70 -10.84
N GLY A 291 16.20 -14.72 -10.63
CA GLY A 291 16.10 -14.06 -9.33
C GLY A 291 15.51 -15.01 -8.29
N LYS A 292 15.89 -14.80 -7.03
CA LYS A 292 15.37 -15.56 -5.89
C LYS A 292 15.09 -14.65 -4.69
N ASP A 293 13.89 -14.72 -4.16
CA ASP A 293 13.46 -14.10 -2.91
C ASP A 293 12.97 -15.18 -1.92
N GLY A 294 12.67 -14.81 -0.67
CA GLY A 294 12.11 -15.72 0.33
C GLY A 294 11.51 -14.96 1.51
N MET A 295 10.36 -15.41 2.01
CA MET A 295 9.71 -14.79 3.15
C MET A 295 10.41 -15.17 4.47
N PHE A 296 10.24 -14.37 5.51
CA PHE A 296 10.61 -14.68 6.88
C PHE A 296 9.56 -14.15 7.85
N LEU A 297 9.62 -14.61 9.09
CA LEU A 297 8.78 -14.11 10.18
C LEU A 297 9.65 -13.87 11.41
N LEU A 298 9.52 -12.68 11.98
CA LEU A 298 10.15 -12.30 13.25
C LEU A 298 9.09 -12.20 14.35
N ASP A 299 9.48 -12.50 15.57
CA ASP A 299 8.69 -12.12 16.75
C ASP A 299 8.84 -10.61 17.06
N ALA A 300 8.11 -10.14 18.06
CA ALA A 300 8.14 -8.73 18.49
C ALA A 300 9.53 -8.26 18.96
N GLY A 301 10.41 -9.19 19.35
CA GLY A 301 11.78 -8.93 19.76
C GLY A 301 12.79 -8.93 18.62
N GLY A 302 12.34 -9.12 17.36
CA GLY A 302 13.20 -9.19 16.18
C GLY A 302 13.91 -10.54 16.04
N GLN A 303 13.49 -11.57 16.77
CA GLN A 303 14.05 -12.91 16.65
C GLN A 303 13.35 -13.66 15.51
N GLU A 304 14.14 -14.24 14.62
CA GLU A 304 13.63 -15.09 13.54
C GLU A 304 12.92 -16.33 14.10
N ILE A 305 11.66 -16.51 13.70
CA ILE A 305 10.82 -17.68 13.99
C ILE A 305 11.02 -18.71 12.87
N TRP A 306 10.96 -18.25 11.63
CA TRP A 306 11.23 -19.05 10.44
C TRP A 306 11.68 -18.18 9.28
N LYS A 307 12.35 -18.83 8.32
CA LYS A 307 12.72 -18.26 7.03
C LYS A 307 12.47 -19.29 5.93
N GLU A 308 11.84 -18.84 4.86
CA GLU A 308 11.49 -19.66 3.71
C GLU A 308 12.75 -20.16 3.00
N GLU A 309 12.88 -21.48 2.92
CA GLU A 309 13.79 -22.11 1.96
C GLU A 309 13.14 -22.11 0.57
N ARG A 310 13.14 -20.95 -0.11
CA ARG A 310 12.52 -20.82 -1.43
C ARG A 310 13.14 -21.81 -2.41
N THR A 311 12.32 -22.58 -3.13
CA THR A 311 12.80 -23.56 -4.13
C THR A 311 12.50 -23.17 -5.57
N THR A 312 11.63 -22.19 -5.80
CA THR A 312 11.30 -21.66 -7.13
C THR A 312 12.00 -20.32 -7.37
N SER A 313 12.01 -19.85 -8.61
CA SER A 313 12.43 -18.48 -8.93
C SER A 313 11.38 -17.44 -8.55
N GLY A 314 11.81 -16.19 -8.44
CA GLY A 314 11.02 -15.05 -7.96
C GLY A 314 11.93 -13.96 -7.42
N TRP A 315 11.61 -12.69 -7.61
CA TRP A 315 12.45 -11.59 -7.10
C TRP A 315 11.65 -10.40 -6.56
N LEU A 316 10.38 -10.35 -6.92
CA LEU A 316 9.50 -9.21 -6.70
C LEU A 316 8.22 -9.68 -6.02
N THR A 317 8.33 -10.69 -5.14
CA THR A 317 7.23 -11.03 -4.23
C THR A 317 6.82 -9.75 -3.50
N ILE A 318 5.51 -9.58 -3.31
CA ILE A 318 4.98 -8.54 -2.45
C ILE A 318 4.23 -9.26 -1.33
N ILE A 319 4.43 -8.79 -0.10
CA ILE A 319 3.74 -9.32 1.08
C ILE A 319 2.97 -8.20 1.76
N GLU A 320 1.76 -8.52 2.20
CA GLU A 320 0.87 -7.63 2.94
C GLU A 320 0.15 -8.42 4.04
N THR A 321 -0.31 -7.71 5.05
CA THR A 321 -1.19 -8.28 6.08
C THR A 321 -2.62 -8.23 5.59
N LEU A 322 -3.27 -9.39 5.51
CA LEU A 322 -4.71 -9.50 5.27
C LEU A 322 -5.41 -9.75 6.60
N HIS A 323 -6.29 -8.82 6.98
CA HIS A 323 -7.12 -8.90 8.18
C HIS A 323 -8.52 -9.42 7.82
N ASN A 324 -9.20 -10.06 8.76
CA ASN A 324 -10.62 -10.44 8.63
C ASN A 324 -10.97 -11.18 7.33
N TRP A 325 -10.08 -12.04 6.83
CA TRP A 325 -10.41 -12.94 5.71
C TRP A 325 -11.50 -13.94 6.13
N ASP A 326 -11.42 -14.42 7.36
CA ASP A 326 -12.40 -15.30 7.98
C ASP A 326 -12.76 -14.80 9.39
N GLU A 327 -13.55 -15.59 10.13
CA GLU A 327 -13.98 -15.25 11.49
C GLU A 327 -12.88 -15.48 12.55
N GLY A 328 -11.69 -15.92 12.13
CA GLY A 328 -10.54 -16.14 12.98
C GLY A 328 -9.94 -14.82 13.49
N PRO A 329 -9.30 -14.84 14.67
CA PRO A 329 -8.70 -13.64 15.26
C PRO A 329 -7.28 -13.34 14.75
N LEU A 330 -6.75 -14.18 13.87
CA LEU A 330 -5.38 -14.07 13.38
C LEU A 330 -5.37 -13.50 11.97
N ASP A 331 -4.30 -12.78 11.69
CA ASP A 331 -4.05 -12.24 10.37
C ASP A 331 -3.39 -13.28 9.46
N TYR A 332 -3.44 -13.03 8.15
CA TYR A 332 -2.76 -13.82 7.15
C TYR A 332 -1.70 -13.01 6.41
N ILE A 333 -0.61 -13.69 6.04
CA ILE A 333 0.42 -13.13 5.17
C ILE A 333 -0.05 -13.36 3.72
N LEU A 334 -0.52 -12.31 3.08
CA LEU A 334 -0.87 -12.33 1.66
C LEU A 334 0.39 -12.13 0.83
N ALA A 335 0.80 -13.14 0.07
CA ALA A 335 1.98 -13.07 -0.78
C ALA A 335 1.62 -13.23 -2.26
N TYR A 336 2.04 -12.30 -3.11
CA TYR A 336 1.72 -12.26 -4.53
C TYR A 336 2.93 -11.82 -5.37
N ARG A 337 2.83 -11.92 -6.71
CA ARG A 337 3.96 -11.73 -7.65
C ARG A 337 5.19 -12.60 -7.32
N ARG A 338 4.91 -13.80 -6.79
CA ARG A 338 5.91 -14.73 -6.27
C ARG A 338 6.89 -15.25 -7.32
N GLY A 339 6.52 -15.21 -8.60
CA GLY A 339 7.33 -15.75 -9.69
C GLY A 339 7.41 -17.28 -9.67
N GLY A 340 8.09 -17.86 -10.67
CA GLY A 340 8.35 -19.31 -10.72
C GLY A 340 7.09 -20.17 -10.80
N GLY A 341 5.97 -19.62 -11.28
CA GLY A 341 4.68 -20.32 -11.35
C GLY A 341 3.93 -20.44 -10.01
N VAL A 342 4.35 -19.71 -8.98
CA VAL A 342 3.67 -19.67 -7.69
C VAL A 342 2.60 -18.58 -7.72
N PHE A 343 1.34 -18.98 -7.56
CA PHE A 343 0.22 -18.05 -7.53
C PHE A 343 0.11 -17.30 -6.20
N PRO A 344 -0.60 -16.14 -6.19
CA PRO A 344 -0.96 -15.44 -4.97
C PRO A 344 -1.54 -16.41 -3.93
N THR A 345 -1.10 -16.27 -2.68
CA THR A 345 -1.44 -17.22 -1.60
C THR A 345 -1.52 -16.50 -0.26
N LEU A 346 -2.51 -16.87 0.55
CA LEU A 346 -2.57 -16.55 1.97
C LEU A 346 -1.82 -17.61 2.77
N TYR A 347 -0.86 -17.17 3.58
CA TYR A 347 -0.13 -18.02 4.51
C TYR A 347 -0.48 -17.69 5.96
N ASP A 348 -0.55 -18.71 6.82
CA ASP A 348 -0.61 -18.51 8.26
C ASP A 348 0.77 -18.17 8.85
N GLY A 349 0.84 -17.85 10.15
CA GLY A 349 2.10 -17.58 10.84
C GLY A 349 3.04 -18.79 10.97
N TYR A 350 2.65 -19.98 10.52
CA TYR A 350 3.50 -21.18 10.44
C TYR A 350 4.00 -21.43 9.01
N MET A 351 3.70 -20.52 8.09
CA MET A 351 4.03 -20.62 6.67
C MET A 351 3.26 -21.74 5.94
N ASN A 352 2.13 -22.21 6.48
CA ASN A 352 1.23 -23.09 5.74
C ASN A 352 0.39 -22.27 4.77
N ALA A 353 0.23 -22.74 3.54
CA ALA A 353 -0.72 -22.16 2.60
C ALA A 353 -2.15 -22.46 3.07
N VAL A 354 -2.92 -21.40 3.34
CA VAL A 354 -4.33 -21.47 3.76
C VAL A 354 -5.25 -21.41 2.55
N VAL A 355 -4.92 -20.50 1.61
CA VAL A 355 -5.62 -20.32 0.34
C VAL A 355 -4.58 -20.02 -0.74
N THR A 356 -4.53 -20.83 -1.79
CA THR A 356 -3.82 -20.47 -3.03
C THR A 356 -4.84 -20.10 -4.09
N PHE A 357 -4.77 -18.87 -4.59
CA PHE A 357 -5.72 -18.39 -5.58
C PHE A 357 -5.38 -18.95 -6.97
N PRO A 358 -6.37 -19.31 -7.80
CA PRO A 358 -6.15 -20.01 -9.07
C PRO A 358 -5.77 -19.10 -10.24
N VAL A 359 -5.44 -17.84 -9.98
CA VAL A 359 -5.08 -16.82 -10.99
C VAL A 359 -3.88 -16.01 -10.50
N ASP A 360 -3.05 -15.55 -11.44
CA ASP A 360 -1.88 -14.71 -11.15
C ASP A 360 -2.17 -13.24 -11.50
N GLY A 361 -1.50 -12.31 -10.81
CA GLY A 361 -1.73 -10.89 -11.00
C GLY A 361 -1.21 -10.01 -9.87
N TYR A 362 -1.51 -8.72 -9.97
CA TYR A 362 -1.44 -7.81 -8.82
C TYR A 362 -2.63 -8.07 -7.91
N VAL A 363 -2.48 -7.72 -6.64
CA VAL A 363 -3.49 -7.96 -5.63
C VAL A 363 -3.84 -6.65 -4.94
N THR A 364 -5.13 -6.45 -4.67
CA THR A 364 -5.64 -5.50 -3.70
C THR A 364 -6.70 -6.20 -2.85
N HIS A 365 -7.00 -5.67 -1.67
CA HIS A 365 -8.01 -6.23 -0.79
C HIS A 365 -8.67 -5.13 0.03
N ALA A 366 -9.92 -5.35 0.41
CA ALA A 366 -10.71 -4.50 1.31
C ALA A 366 -12.02 -5.22 1.66
N ASP A 367 -12.75 -4.72 2.66
CA ASP A 367 -14.17 -5.01 2.81
C ASP A 367 -14.96 -4.26 1.74
N LEU A 368 -15.27 -4.93 0.63
CA LEU A 368 -15.88 -4.31 -0.55
C LEU A 368 -17.37 -4.01 -0.36
N LEU A 369 -18.00 -4.61 0.66
CA LEU A 369 -19.46 -4.63 0.83
C LEU A 369 -19.92 -4.08 2.20
N GLY A 370 -19.00 -3.72 3.10
CA GLY A 370 -19.30 -3.25 4.45
C GLY A 370 -19.74 -4.36 5.41
N GLY A 371 -19.24 -5.57 5.23
CA GLY A 371 -19.58 -6.76 6.01
C GLY A 371 -18.56 -7.15 7.08
N ASP A 372 -17.54 -6.33 7.34
CA ASP A 372 -16.41 -6.56 8.25
C ASP A 372 -15.48 -7.74 7.84
N GLN A 373 -15.71 -8.34 6.67
CA GLN A 373 -14.83 -9.35 6.07
C GLN A 373 -14.19 -8.79 4.82
N GLU A 374 -12.88 -8.95 4.68
CA GLU A 374 -12.18 -8.48 3.48
C GLU A 374 -12.30 -9.48 2.32
N GLN A 375 -12.38 -8.95 1.11
CA GLN A 375 -12.26 -9.68 -0.15
C GLN A 375 -10.93 -9.39 -0.80
N VAL A 376 -10.43 -10.36 -1.56
CA VAL A 376 -9.17 -10.26 -2.30
C VAL A 376 -9.47 -10.12 -3.79
N ILE A 377 -8.94 -9.10 -4.42
CA ILE A 377 -9.04 -8.87 -5.87
C ILE A 377 -7.68 -9.16 -6.49
N ILE A 378 -7.64 -10.12 -7.42
CA ILE A 378 -6.44 -10.42 -8.21
C ILE A 378 -6.70 -9.97 -9.65
N TYR A 379 -5.84 -9.11 -10.16
CA TYR A 379 -6.07 -8.47 -11.45
C TYR A 379 -4.83 -8.42 -12.34
N ASP A 380 -5.09 -8.44 -13.64
CA ASP A 380 -4.10 -8.24 -14.70
C ASP A 380 -4.47 -7.01 -15.55
N ASN A 381 -4.13 -6.99 -16.84
CA ASN A 381 -4.47 -5.85 -17.71
C ASN A 381 -5.93 -5.86 -18.19
N ASP A 382 -6.58 -7.02 -18.14
CA ASP A 382 -7.85 -7.26 -18.83
C ASP A 382 -8.97 -7.61 -17.84
N ALA A 383 -8.65 -8.26 -16.71
CA ALA A 383 -9.65 -8.68 -15.75
C ALA A 383 -9.23 -8.53 -14.28
N ALA A 384 -10.24 -8.31 -13.43
CA ALA A 384 -10.14 -8.37 -11.98
C ALA A 384 -11.03 -9.50 -11.44
N SER A 385 -10.44 -10.47 -10.76
CA SER A 385 -11.13 -11.62 -10.15
C SER A 385 -11.28 -11.38 -8.66
N ILE A 386 -12.52 -11.38 -8.17
CA ILE A 386 -12.85 -11.08 -6.77
C ILE A 386 -13.06 -12.39 -6.02
N PHE A 387 -12.30 -12.59 -4.95
CA PHE A 387 -12.35 -13.76 -4.09
C PHE A 387 -12.82 -13.41 -2.69
N SER A 388 -13.53 -14.35 -2.09
CA SER A 388 -14.10 -14.23 -0.75
C SER A 388 -14.03 -15.57 -0.04
N ASN A 389 -13.93 -15.54 1.28
CA ASN A 389 -13.95 -16.76 2.09
C ASN A 389 -15.35 -17.40 2.13
N GLN A 390 -16.40 -16.59 2.01
CA GLN A 390 -17.79 -17.06 1.97
C GLN A 390 -18.43 -16.77 0.60
N MET A 391 -19.51 -17.47 0.25
CA MET A 391 -20.25 -17.16 -0.97
C MET A 391 -20.95 -15.80 -0.81
N ILE A 392 -20.58 -14.83 -1.65
CA ILE A 392 -21.19 -13.49 -1.69
C ILE A 392 -21.86 -13.24 -3.04
N ASP A 393 -22.92 -12.43 -3.04
CA ASP A 393 -23.60 -11.96 -4.25
C ASP A 393 -23.24 -10.51 -4.52
N LEU A 394 -22.32 -10.31 -5.47
CA LEU A 394 -21.91 -8.97 -5.90
C LEU A 394 -23.03 -8.19 -6.61
N SER A 395 -24.16 -8.82 -6.96
CA SER A 395 -25.32 -8.14 -7.53
C SER A 395 -26.40 -7.75 -6.51
N ALA A 396 -26.23 -8.13 -5.24
CA ALA A 396 -27.16 -7.75 -4.18
C ALA A 396 -27.29 -6.22 -4.07
N SER A 397 -28.36 -5.73 -3.45
CA SER A 397 -28.51 -4.28 -3.26
C SER A 397 -27.48 -3.74 -2.28
N ALA A 398 -26.94 -2.56 -2.58
CA ALA A 398 -26.07 -1.82 -1.67
C ALA A 398 -26.82 -1.38 -0.41
N SER A 399 -26.07 -1.12 0.67
CA SER A 399 -26.65 -0.76 1.96
C SER A 399 -27.27 0.65 1.97
N GLY A 400 -26.89 1.49 1.01
CA GLY A 400 -27.19 2.91 0.93
C GLY A 400 -26.43 3.76 1.95
N LYS A 401 -25.37 3.22 2.56
CA LYS A 401 -24.54 3.90 3.55
C LYS A 401 -23.08 3.82 3.12
N ALA A 402 -22.50 4.98 2.85
CA ALA A 402 -21.10 5.11 2.48
C ALA A 402 -20.17 4.33 3.41
N LEU A 403 -19.25 3.57 2.82
CA LEU A 403 -18.19 2.85 3.53
C LEU A 403 -17.09 3.82 3.98
N ALA A 404 -16.46 3.50 5.09
CA ALA A 404 -15.34 4.30 5.59
C ALA A 404 -14.09 4.08 4.71
N GLN A 405 -13.44 5.17 4.31
CA GLN A 405 -12.14 5.13 3.66
C GLN A 405 -11.03 5.05 4.71
N SER A 406 -10.58 3.84 5.04
CA SER A 406 -9.53 3.62 6.04
C SER A 406 -8.17 4.19 5.60
N LYS A 407 -7.27 4.42 6.57
CA LYS A 407 -5.92 4.93 6.28
C LYS A 407 -5.10 4.04 5.35
N ARG A 408 -5.23 2.72 5.48
CA ARG A 408 -4.62 1.78 4.53
C ARG A 408 -5.09 2.06 3.09
N LEU A 409 -6.37 2.35 2.89
CA LEU A 409 -6.94 2.57 1.56
C LEU A 409 -6.59 3.94 0.96
N TYR A 410 -6.50 5.00 1.78
CA TYR A 410 -6.09 6.34 1.29
C TYR A 410 -4.57 6.58 1.30
N SER A 411 -3.79 5.65 1.85
CA SER A 411 -2.32 5.66 1.85
C SER A 411 -1.77 4.48 1.03
N SER A 412 -2.42 4.19 -0.10
CA SER A 412 -2.06 3.06 -0.95
C SER A 412 -0.76 3.32 -1.71
N THR A 413 0.15 2.35 -1.74
CA THR A 413 1.48 2.42 -2.37
C THR A 413 1.84 1.08 -2.99
N LEU A 414 2.70 1.08 -4.02
CA LEU A 414 3.31 -0.16 -4.55
C LEU A 414 4.31 -0.81 -3.59
N TYR A 415 4.77 -0.05 -2.60
CA TYR A 415 5.77 -0.47 -1.64
C TYR A 415 5.06 -0.56 -0.28
N PRO A 416 4.51 -1.73 0.07
CA PRO A 416 3.62 -1.86 1.21
C PRO A 416 4.14 -1.15 2.44
N GLY A 417 3.33 -0.25 2.97
CA GLY A 417 3.54 0.47 4.22
C GLY A 417 2.19 0.53 4.93
N GLY A 418 2.18 0.73 6.23
CA GLY A 418 0.95 0.57 6.97
C GLY A 418 1.04 1.00 8.42
N GLU A 419 -0.12 1.00 9.06
CA GLU A 419 -0.17 0.97 10.51
C GLU A 419 -1.21 0.00 11.01
N ILE A 420 -0.90 -0.60 12.15
CA ILE A 420 -1.83 -1.39 12.94
C ILE A 420 -2.25 -0.53 14.12
N GLU A 421 -3.54 -0.23 14.20
CA GLU A 421 -4.08 0.57 15.31
C GLU A 421 -3.82 -0.14 16.64
N CYS A 422 -3.37 0.63 17.63
CA CYS A 422 -3.20 0.14 18.99
C CYS A 422 -4.58 0.07 19.66
N TYR A 423 -5.02 -1.12 20.06
CA TYR A 423 -6.29 -1.32 20.78
C TYR A 423 -6.23 -0.97 22.26
#